data_AF-A0A535P7R9-F1
#
_entry.id   AF-A0A535P7R9-F1
#
_cell.length_a   1.000
_cell.length_b   1.000
_cell.length_c   1.000
_cell.angle_alpha   90.00
_cell.angle_beta   90.00
_cell.angle_gamma   90.00
#
_symmetry.space_group_name_H-M   'P 1'
#
loop_
_entity.id
_entity.type
_entity.pdbx_description
1 polymer ?
#
loop_
_entity_poly.entity_id
_entity_poly.type
_entity_poly.pdbx_seq_one_letter_code
_entity_poly.pdbx_strand_id
1 'polypeptide(L)'
;MTILVLTLAVPAMNEVRSESDLGRALLNLLPGVVTYVMSFLTLGIFWVGQQTQLSQLERTDRDYTWINLAFLLFVTLVPFSTSLLASFYQSRVALVEYWLNILVLGALILAAAEYAAKARLFNQENQQ
;
A
#
# COMPACT_ATOMS: atom_id res chain seq x y z
N MET A 1 4.93 -5.58 3.59
CA MET A 1 4.95 -5.15 5.02
C MET A 1 6.33 -5.20 5.66
N THR A 2 7.29 -6.02 5.19
CA THR A 2 8.62 -6.11 5.81
C THR A 2 9.62 -5.00 5.38
N ILE A 3 9.50 -4.46 4.17
CA ILE A 3 10.46 -3.46 3.64
C ILE A 3 10.24 -2.07 4.24
N LEU A 4 9.03 -1.77 4.73
CA LEU A 4 8.67 -0.42 5.22
C LEU A 4 9.44 -0.05 6.51
N VAL A 5 9.85 -1.04 7.30
CA VAL A 5 10.69 -0.84 8.49
C VAL A 5 12.11 -0.38 8.12
N LEU A 6 12.62 -0.70 6.92
CA LEU A 6 13.95 -0.26 6.49
C LEU A 6 13.97 1.24 6.14
N THR A 7 12.81 1.84 5.85
CA THR A 7 12.67 3.28 5.56
C THR A 7 12.63 4.12 6.84
N LEU A 8 12.38 3.50 8.00
CA LEU A 8 12.75 4.07 9.31
C LEU A 8 14.27 3.96 9.45
N ALA A 9 15.00 4.72 8.65
CA ALA A 9 16.42 4.89 8.81
C ALA A 9 16.65 5.50 10.20
N VAL A 10 17.09 4.66 11.13
CA VAL A 10 17.59 5.12 12.44
C VAL A 10 18.69 6.15 12.11
N PRO A 11 18.62 7.38 12.65
CA PRO A 11 19.62 8.40 12.39
C PRO A 11 20.97 7.77 12.73
N ALA A 12 21.96 7.94 11.85
CA ALA A 12 23.28 7.38 12.04
C ALA A 12 23.72 7.63 13.48
N MET A 13 24.03 6.56 14.22
CA MET A 13 24.37 6.54 15.65
C MET A 13 25.66 7.31 15.99
N ASN A 14 26.08 8.20 15.09
CA ASN A 14 27.31 8.94 15.06
C ASN A 14 27.15 10.30 15.78
N GLU A 15 25.90 10.76 16.00
CA GLU A 15 25.61 12.07 16.62
C GLU A 15 25.00 12.01 18.03
N VAL A 16 24.63 10.84 18.55
CA VAL A 16 24.00 10.75 19.89
C VAL A 16 25.08 10.68 20.97
N ARG A 17 25.41 11.83 21.59
CA ARG A 17 26.38 11.93 22.70
C ARG A 17 25.72 12.08 24.08
N SER A 18 24.40 12.30 24.16
CA SER A 18 23.65 12.48 25.41
C SER A 18 22.17 12.07 25.30
N GLU A 19 21.48 11.77 26.41
CA GLU A 19 20.04 11.45 26.44
C GLU A 19 19.16 12.57 25.88
N SER A 20 19.59 13.83 26.01
CA SER A 20 18.93 14.99 25.40
C SER A 20 18.97 14.95 23.86
N ASP A 21 20.06 14.45 23.29
CA ASP A 21 20.23 14.31 21.84
C ASP A 21 19.39 13.13 21.31
N LEU A 22 19.19 12.09 22.13
CA LEU A 22 18.31 10.97 21.80
C LEU A 22 16.84 11.44 21.65
N GLY A 23 16.36 12.29 22.56
CA GLY A 23 15.01 12.85 22.48
C GLY A 23 14.77 13.70 21.23
N ARG A 24 15.75 14.53 20.84
CA ARG A 24 15.69 15.32 19.60
C ARG A 24 15.80 14.45 18.35
N ALA A 25 16.65 13.43 18.37
CA ALA A 25 16.76 12.47 17.27
C ALA A 25 15.44 11.69 17.06
N LEU A 26 14.74 11.32 18.14
CA LEU A 26 13.41 10.72 18.09
C LEU A 26 12.35 11.67 17.50
N LEU A 27 12.36 12.94 17.88
CA LEU A 27 11.46 13.94 17.30
C LEU A 27 11.72 14.14 15.81
N ASN A 28 12.98 14.09 15.37
CA ASN A 28 13.35 14.17 13.95
C ASN A 28 12.89 12.94 13.14
N LEU A 29 12.58 11.82 13.78
CA LEU A 29 12.04 10.62 13.12
C LEU A 29 10.51 10.66 12.93
N LEU A 30 9.79 11.53 13.64
CA LEU A 30 8.33 11.62 13.55
C LEU A 30 7.80 11.77 12.11
N PRO A 31 8.38 12.61 11.22
CA PRO A 31 7.91 12.71 9.84
C PRO A 31 8.01 11.38 9.06
N GLY A 32 9.06 10.60 9.32
CA GLY A 32 9.24 9.27 8.74
C GLY A 32 8.20 8.26 9.27
N VAL A 33 7.89 8.33 10.57
CA VAL A 33 6.83 7.51 11.19
C VAL A 33 5.46 7.83 10.59
N VAL A 34 5.13 9.10 10.35
CA VAL A 34 3.86 9.47 9.70
C VAL A 34 3.77 8.88 8.30
N THR A 35 4.84 9.00 7.51
CA THR A 35 4.92 8.43 6.15
C THR A 35 4.74 6.90 6.17
N TYR A 36 5.34 6.23 7.15
CA TYR A 36 5.17 4.79 7.39
C TYR A 36 3.72 4.45 7.71
N VAL A 37 3.11 5.13 8.68
CA VAL A 37 1.74 4.86 9.13
C VAL A 37 0.74 5.08 7.99
N MET A 38 0.90 6.15 7.20
CA MET A 38 0.06 6.41 6.04
C MET A 38 0.19 5.32 4.98
N SER A 39 1.42 4.88 4.66
CA SER A 39 1.64 3.78 3.73
C SER A 39 0.98 2.49 4.23
N PHE A 40 1.14 2.17 5.52
CA PHE A 40 0.57 0.98 6.15
C PHE A 40 -0.97 1.00 6.11
N LEU A 41 -1.59 2.14 6.42
CA LEU A 41 -3.05 2.28 6.38
C LEU A 41 -3.57 2.11 4.95
N THR A 42 -2.96 2.76 3.97
CA THR A 42 -3.32 2.61 2.56
C THR A 42 -3.23 1.16 2.10
N LEU A 43 -2.10 0.50 2.39
CA LEU A 43 -1.90 -0.91 2.09
C LEU A 43 -2.94 -1.80 2.80
N GLY A 44 -3.28 -1.49 4.05
CA GLY A 44 -4.29 -2.20 4.83
C GLY A 44 -5.69 -2.11 4.22
N ILE A 45 -6.10 -0.92 3.75
CA ILE A 45 -7.40 -0.73 3.08
C ILE A 45 -7.48 -1.60 1.82
N PHE A 46 -6.47 -1.53 0.97
CA PHE A 46 -6.39 -2.32 -0.26
C PHE A 46 -6.34 -3.83 0.02
N TRP A 47 -5.61 -4.24 1.05
CA TRP A 47 -5.54 -5.62 1.49
C TRP A 47 -6.90 -6.16 1.95
N VAL A 48 -7.63 -5.40 2.76
CA VAL A 48 -8.98 -5.79 3.21
C VAL A 48 -9.91 -5.96 2.00
N GLY A 49 -9.89 -5.03 1.06
CA GLY A 49 -10.69 -5.12 -0.17
C GLY A 49 -10.36 -6.36 -1.01
N GLN A 50 -9.06 -6.67 -1.18
CA GLN A 50 -8.62 -7.88 -1.89
C GLN A 50 -9.03 -9.16 -1.15
N GLN A 51 -8.83 -9.21 0.16
CA GLN A 51 -9.17 -10.37 0.98
C GLN A 51 -10.67 -10.67 0.95
N THR A 52 -11.53 -9.64 0.99
CA THR A 52 -12.99 -9.81 0.88
C THR A 52 -13.42 -10.37 -0.47
N GLN A 53 -12.71 -10.04 -1.56
CA GLN A 53 -12.97 -10.64 -2.87
C GLN A 53 -12.50 -12.10 -2.94
N LEU A 54 -11.29 -12.36 -2.45
CA LEU A 54 -10.73 -13.72 -2.42
C LEU A 54 -11.53 -14.67 -1.54
N SER A 55 -12.09 -14.19 -0.42
CA SER A 55 -12.93 -15.02 0.46
C SER A 55 -14.26 -15.43 -0.16
N GLN A 56 -14.74 -14.70 -1.18
CA GLN A 56 -15.96 -15.01 -1.91
C GLN A 56 -15.71 -15.84 -3.18
N LEU A 57 -14.45 -16.05 -3.54
CA LEU A 57 -14.05 -16.71 -4.77
C LEU A 57 -14.08 -18.25 -4.58
N GLU A 58 -14.91 -18.95 -5.36
CA GLU A 58 -14.98 -20.42 -5.31
C GLU A 58 -13.97 -21.08 -6.25
N ARG A 59 -13.67 -20.42 -7.37
CA ARG A 59 -12.76 -20.91 -8.40
C ARG A 59 -11.81 -19.80 -8.81
N THR A 60 -10.54 -20.14 -8.89
CA THR A 60 -9.50 -19.23 -9.41
C THR A 60 -9.23 -19.57 -10.87
N ASP A 61 -9.23 -18.54 -11.70
CA ASP A 61 -8.85 -18.62 -13.12
C ASP A 61 -7.46 -17.99 -13.35
N ARG A 62 -6.82 -18.34 -14.46
CA ARG A 62 -5.48 -17.87 -14.81
C ARG A 62 -5.47 -16.36 -15.06
N ASP A 63 -6.50 -15.82 -15.71
CA ASP A 63 -6.59 -14.39 -16.00
C ASP A 63 -6.85 -13.58 -14.72
N TYR A 64 -7.69 -14.08 -13.80
CA TYR A 64 -7.89 -13.48 -12.48
C TYR A 64 -6.58 -13.43 -11.67
N THR A 65 -5.75 -14.46 -11.79
CA THR A 65 -4.44 -14.51 -11.15
C THR A 65 -3.49 -13.45 -11.71
N TRP A 66 -3.50 -13.21 -13.02
CA TRP A 66 -2.71 -12.14 -13.65
C TRP A 66 -3.14 -10.74 -13.19
N ILE A 67 -4.43 -10.49 -13.04
CA ILE A 67 -4.94 -9.22 -12.48
C ILE A 67 -4.44 -9.03 -11.04
N ASN A 68 -4.48 -10.09 -10.23
CA ASN A 68 -3.95 -10.05 -8.87
C ASN A 68 -2.43 -9.83 -8.82
N LEU A 69 -1.67 -10.43 -9.74
CA LEU A 69 -0.23 -10.18 -9.86
C LEU A 69 0.06 -8.72 -10.22
N ALA A 70 -0.69 -8.15 -11.17
CA ALA A 70 -0.59 -6.73 -11.50
C ALA A 70 -0.93 -5.86 -10.28
N PHE A 71 -1.98 -6.19 -9.53
CA PHE A 71 -2.32 -5.49 -8.29
C PHE A 71 -1.18 -5.54 -7.27
N LEU A 72 -0.60 -6.72 -7.04
CA LEU A 72 0.54 -6.88 -6.12
C LEU A 72 1.75 -6.06 -6.57
N LEU A 73 2.00 -5.93 -7.88
CA LEU A 73 3.07 -5.07 -8.40
C LEU A 73 2.87 -3.61 -7.95
N PHE A 74 1.68 -3.04 -8.15
CA PHE A 74 1.41 -1.66 -7.73
C PHE A 74 1.38 -1.48 -6.20
N VAL A 75 0.97 -2.52 -5.46
CA VAL A 75 1.06 -2.55 -4.00
C VAL A 75 2.51 -2.38 -3.53
N THR A 76 3.49 -2.97 -4.24
CA THR A 76 4.91 -2.78 -3.91
C THR A 76 5.43 -1.36 -4.18
N LEU A 77 4.74 -0.57 -5.03
CA LEU A 77 5.08 0.82 -5.33
C LEU A 77 4.52 1.82 -4.31
N VAL A 78 3.51 1.45 -3.51
CA VAL A 78 2.89 2.35 -2.52
C VAL A 78 3.90 2.96 -1.53
N PRO A 79 4.84 2.20 -0.93
CA PRO A 79 5.87 2.75 -0.06
C PRO A 79 6.71 3.84 -0.74
N PHE A 80 7.09 3.59 -2.01
CA PHE A 80 7.88 4.51 -2.81
C PHE A 80 7.09 5.77 -3.13
N SER A 81 5.86 5.64 -3.66
CA SER A 81 5.02 6.79 -4.03
C SER A 81 4.69 7.66 -2.81
N THR A 82 4.45 7.05 -1.65
CA THR A 82 4.18 7.77 -0.40
C THR A 82 5.43 8.50 0.12
N SER A 83 6.60 7.86 0.05
CA SER A 83 7.87 8.49 0.43
C SER A 83 8.26 9.63 -0.51
N LEU A 84 8.02 9.47 -1.81
CA LEU A 84 8.22 10.51 -2.82
C LEU A 84 7.31 11.71 -2.56
N LEU A 85 6.03 11.48 -2.26
CA LEU A 85 5.09 12.53 -1.89
C LEU A 85 5.51 13.24 -0.59
N ALA A 86 5.93 12.50 0.44
CA ALA A 86 6.39 13.09 1.69
C ALA A 86 7.63 13.98 1.50
N SER A 87 8.56 13.57 0.64
CA SER A 87 9.80 14.31 0.35
C SER A 87 9.55 15.53 -0.55
N PHE A 88 8.58 15.45 -1.47
CA PHE A 88 8.31 16.47 -2.48
C PHE A 88 6.84 16.92 -2.47
N TYR A 89 6.26 17.18 -1.29
CA TYR A 89 4.84 17.50 -1.15
C TYR A 89 4.39 18.77 -1.90
N GLN A 90 5.32 19.68 -2.21
CA GLN A 90 5.04 20.88 -3.02
C GLN A 90 5.08 20.62 -4.54
N SER A 91 5.66 19.48 -4.96
CA SER A 91 5.76 19.10 -6.37
C SER A 91 4.46 18.48 -6.85
N ARG A 92 3.87 19.07 -7.89
CA ARG A 92 2.69 18.51 -8.56
C ARG A 92 2.94 17.11 -9.12
N VAL A 93 4.18 16.81 -9.52
CA VAL A 93 4.55 15.51 -10.10
C VAL A 93 4.44 14.39 -9.05
N ALA A 94 4.94 14.62 -7.83
CA ALA A 94 4.85 13.63 -6.74
C ALA A 94 3.40 13.40 -6.30
N LEU A 95 2.58 14.47 -6.28
CA LEU A 95 1.15 14.36 -6.02
C LEU A 95 0.44 13.50 -7.08
N VAL A 96 0.68 13.78 -8.37
CA VAL A 96 0.06 13.05 -9.49
C VAL A 96 0.50 11.59 -9.51
N GLU A 97 1.79 11.32 -9.29
CA GLU A 97 2.32 9.94 -9.22
C GLU A 97 1.66 9.13 -8.11
N TYR A 98 1.53 9.70 -6.90
CA TYR A 98 0.85 9.04 -5.78
C TYR A 98 -0.61 8.73 -6.11
N TRP A 99 -1.38 9.72 -6.57
CA TRP A 99 -2.79 9.51 -6.90
C TRP A 99 -2.99 8.55 -8.07
N LEU A 100 -2.09 8.55 -9.05
CA LEU A 100 -2.11 7.60 -10.16
C LEU A 100 -1.91 6.18 -9.65
N ASN A 101 -0.96 5.94 -8.74
CA ASN A 101 -0.74 4.63 -8.14
C ASN A 101 -2.00 4.13 -7.39
N ILE A 102 -2.62 5.00 -6.58
CA ILE A 102 -3.87 4.69 -5.85
C ILE A 102 -5.03 4.40 -6.82
N LEU A 103 -5.16 5.18 -7.89
CA LEU A 103 -6.19 4.99 -8.91
C LEU A 103 -6.02 3.64 -9.61
N VAL A 104 -4.80 3.28 -10.00
CA VAL A 104 -4.51 2.00 -10.64
C VAL A 104 -4.83 0.83 -9.71
N LEU A 105 -4.48 0.92 -8.42
CA LEU A 105 -4.84 -0.10 -7.42
C LEU A 105 -6.36 -0.28 -7.30
N GLY A 106 -7.11 0.82 -7.24
CA GLY A 106 -8.58 0.79 -7.22
C GLY A 106 -9.15 0.17 -8.50
N ALA A 107 -8.62 0.57 -9.65
CA ALA A 107 -9.06 0.03 -10.94
C ALA A 107 -8.79 -1.47 -11.07
N LEU A 108 -7.65 -1.98 -10.56
CA LEU A 108 -7.33 -3.41 -10.58
C LEU A 108 -8.24 -4.22 -9.67
N ILE A 109 -8.60 -3.70 -8.49
CA ILE A 109 -9.60 -4.31 -7.60
C ILE A 109 -10.96 -4.39 -8.28
N LEU A 110 -11.38 -3.33 -8.97
CA LEU A 110 -12.66 -3.31 -9.70
C LEU A 110 -12.65 -4.24 -10.91
N ALA A 111 -11.55 -4.27 -11.67
CA ALA A 111 -11.38 -5.17 -12.80
C ALA A 111 -11.39 -6.64 -12.35
N ALA A 112 -10.76 -6.96 -11.21
CA ALA A 112 -10.83 -8.28 -10.60
C ALA A 112 -12.28 -8.65 -10.23
N ALA A 113 -13.01 -7.71 -9.62
CA ALA A 113 -14.41 -7.91 -9.22
C ALA A 113 -15.33 -8.10 -10.45
N GLU A 114 -15.19 -7.26 -11.48
CA GLU A 114 -15.99 -7.34 -12.70
C GLU A 114 -15.69 -8.63 -13.47
N TYR A 115 -14.43 -9.04 -13.54
CA TYR A 115 -14.03 -10.31 -14.16
C TYR A 115 -14.64 -11.50 -13.40
N ALA A 116 -14.50 -11.54 -12.07
CA ALA A 116 -15.05 -12.61 -11.25
C ALA A 116 -16.57 -12.68 -11.32
N ALA A 117 -17.27 -11.54 -11.41
CA ALA A 117 -18.71 -11.49 -11.62
C ALA A 117 -19.12 -12.02 -13.01
N LYS A 118 -18.44 -11.60 -14.09
CA LYS A 118 -18.70 -12.09 -15.46
C LYS A 118 -18.43 -13.58 -15.61
N ALA A 119 -17.35 -14.07 -14.99
CA ALA A 119 -16.97 -15.47 -15.02
C ALA A 119 -17.72 -16.34 -13.99
N ARG A 120 -18.68 -15.76 -13.22
CA ARG A 120 -19.44 -16.42 -12.14
C ARG A 120 -18.55 -17.20 -11.16
N LEU A 121 -17.43 -16.61 -10.79
CA LEU A 121 -16.47 -17.21 -9.85
C LEU A 121 -16.86 -16.98 -8.38
N PHE A 122 -17.83 -16.09 -8.12
CA PHE A 122 -18.35 -15.83 -6.79
C PHE A 122 -19.44 -16.84 -6.39
N ASN A 123 -19.34 -17.34 -5.16
CA ASN A 123 -20.31 -18.29 -4.60
C ASN A 123 -21.73 -17.67 -4.62
N GLN A 124 -22.69 -18.35 -5.26
CA GLN A 124 -24.11 -17.97 -5.26
C GLN A 124 -24.87 -18.50 -4.03
N GLU A 125 -24.18 -18.96 -2.99
CA GLU A 125 -24.80 -19.29 -1.70
C GLU A 125 -25.10 -18.01 -0.91
N ASN A 126 -26.23 -17.36 -1.21
CA ASN A 126 -27.16 -16.73 -0.24
C ASN A 126 -28.28 -15.96 -0.95
N GLN A 127 -29.05 -16.65 -1.78
CA GLN A 127 -30.43 -16.27 -2.10
C GLN A 127 -31.40 -17.40 -1.69
N GLN A 128 -31.40 -17.75 -0.40
CA GLN A 128 -32.52 -18.45 0.23
C GLN A 128 -33.04 -17.62 1.39
#